data_AF-A0A1M5YDB4-F1
#
_entry.id   AF-A0A1M5YDB4-F1
#
_cell.length_a   1.000
_cell.length_b   1.000
_cell.length_c   1.000
_cell.angle_alpha   90.00
_cell.angle_beta   90.00
_cell.angle_gamma   90.00
#
_symmetry.space_group_name_H-M   'P 1'
#
loop_
_entity.id
_entity.type
_entity.pdbx_description
1 polymer ?
#
loop_
_entity_poly.entity_id
_entity_poly.type
_entity_poly.pdbx_seq_one_letter_code
_entity_poly.pdbx_strand_id
1 'polypeptide(L)'
;METILLCSDLDRTLIPNGAQPESAHARPLLNRLADYPKLRLGYVSGRDKRLVQQAISEYNLPQPDFVIGDVGTTLYRIRSNDWQVDSDWQHHIGKDWNGLTRDDIAELLIDHSSRELWLQPPEKQNTYKLSYFTEPDIDSKKLTEDLHTILQANSVSANLIWSRDEAENCGLLDILPASANKLEAIRFLIEQEGIEESRTVFAGDSGNDLDALTSGLQAILVKNAADDVRRQAVAALERNKMVDRLYLARGDLLSLNGNYSSGVIEGLAHFFPEILAWLEQSG
;
A
#
# COMPACT_ATOMS: atom_id res chain seq x y z
N MET A 1 5.50 -17.17 21.87
CA MET A 1 5.06 -15.85 21.38
C MET A 1 5.04 -15.92 19.88
N GLU A 2 3.93 -15.50 19.29
CA GLU A 2 3.62 -15.62 17.87
C GLU A 2 4.27 -14.51 17.04
N THR A 3 4.37 -14.75 15.73
CA THR A 3 4.85 -13.77 14.73
C THR A 3 3.96 -12.52 14.72
N ILE A 4 4.55 -11.36 14.45
CA ILE A 4 3.88 -10.08 14.20
C ILE A 4 4.15 -9.72 12.74
N LEU A 5 3.13 -9.30 12.00
CA LEU A 5 3.30 -8.73 10.67
C LEU A 5 3.05 -7.22 10.72
N LEU A 6 4.08 -6.44 10.39
CA LEU A 6 3.94 -5.00 10.13
C LEU A 6 3.87 -4.80 8.62
N CYS A 7 2.69 -4.42 8.12
CA CYS A 7 2.50 -3.92 6.77
C CYS A 7 2.54 -2.40 6.81
N SER A 8 3.38 -1.74 6.00
CA SER A 8 3.48 -0.29 6.02
C SER A 8 3.54 0.30 4.63
N ASP A 9 2.80 1.38 4.40
CA ASP A 9 3.11 2.28 3.30
C ASP A 9 4.52 2.86 3.45
N LEU A 10 5.06 3.35 2.33
CA LEU A 10 6.39 3.91 2.25
C LEU A 10 6.35 5.43 2.26
N ASP A 11 5.78 6.05 1.23
CA ASP A 11 5.83 7.50 1.03
C ASP A 11 5.07 8.21 2.13
N ARG A 12 5.69 9.19 2.78
CA ARG A 12 5.12 9.91 3.94
C ARG A 12 4.69 9.02 5.13
N THR A 13 4.96 7.71 5.10
CA THR A 13 4.73 6.78 6.22
C THR A 13 6.03 6.23 6.80
N LEU A 14 6.84 5.48 6.05
CA LEU A 14 8.20 5.12 6.51
C LEU A 14 9.25 6.08 5.97
N ILE A 15 8.99 6.73 4.85
CA ILE A 15 9.88 7.64 4.13
C ILE A 15 9.52 9.09 4.50
N PRO A 16 10.47 9.88 5.01
CA PRO A 16 10.24 11.26 5.40
C PRO A 16 10.37 12.22 4.20
N ASN A 17 9.62 11.96 3.13
CA ASN A 17 9.56 12.81 1.95
C ASN A 17 8.36 13.79 1.97
N GLY A 18 7.83 14.07 3.16
CA GLY A 18 6.84 15.12 3.40
C GLY A 18 7.46 16.39 3.99
N ALA A 19 6.62 17.37 4.33
CA ALA A 19 7.08 18.65 4.90
C ALA A 19 7.63 18.53 6.32
N GLN A 20 7.20 17.52 7.08
CA GLN A 20 7.55 17.40 8.50
C GLN A 20 8.88 16.68 8.67
N PRO A 21 9.62 16.91 9.77
CA PRO A 21 10.86 16.18 10.03
C PRO A 21 10.57 14.81 10.67
N GLU A 22 11.42 13.83 10.35
CA GLU A 22 11.55 12.58 11.12
C GLU A 22 12.45 12.80 12.35
N SER A 23 12.14 12.15 13.46
CA SER A 23 13.04 12.14 14.62
C SER A 23 14.37 11.46 14.27
N ALA A 24 15.50 12.07 14.64
CA ALA A 24 16.84 11.58 14.27
C ALA A 24 17.11 10.10 14.68
N HIS A 25 16.51 9.64 15.77
CA HIS A 25 16.66 8.26 16.26
C HIS A 25 15.63 7.28 15.69
N ALA A 26 14.64 7.73 14.92
CA ALA A 26 13.58 6.88 14.41
C ALA A 26 14.10 5.84 13.40
N ARG A 27 14.95 6.25 12.45
CA ARG A 27 15.52 5.33 11.46
C ARG A 27 16.41 4.24 12.08
N PRO A 28 17.36 4.56 13.00
CA PRO A 28 18.10 3.53 13.73
C PRO A 28 17.18 2.58 14.51
N LEU A 29 16.14 3.10 15.17
CA LEU A 29 15.18 2.26 15.90
C LEU A 29 14.36 1.37 14.98
N LEU A 30 13.94 1.86 13.80
CA LEU A 30 13.25 1.05 12.80
C LEU A 30 14.13 -0.11 12.31
N ASN A 31 15.42 0.14 12.06
CA ASN A 31 16.35 -0.90 11.65
C ASN A 31 16.50 -1.97 12.76
N ARG A 32 16.66 -1.54 14.01
CA ARG A 32 16.72 -2.45 15.15
C ARG A 32 15.41 -3.20 15.42
N LEU A 33 14.28 -2.56 15.14
CA LEU A 33 12.96 -3.18 15.21
C LEU A 33 12.85 -4.33 14.20
N ALA A 34 13.37 -4.15 12.99
CA ALA A 34 13.40 -5.19 11.96
C ALA A 34 14.25 -6.41 12.36
N ASP A 35 15.22 -6.25 13.26
CA ASP A 35 15.99 -7.37 13.83
C ASP A 35 15.20 -8.18 14.89
N TYR A 36 14.00 -7.76 15.28
CA TYR A 36 13.18 -8.52 16.22
C TYR A 36 12.79 -9.87 15.60
N PRO A 37 13.20 -11.03 16.17
CA PRO A 37 13.07 -12.33 15.48
C PRO A 37 11.65 -12.79 15.14
N LYS A 38 10.64 -12.15 15.74
CA LYS A 38 9.23 -12.45 15.52
C LYS A 38 8.50 -11.38 14.72
N LEU A 39 9.19 -10.32 14.29
CA LEU A 39 8.63 -9.35 13.37
C LEU A 39 8.85 -9.82 11.94
N ARG A 40 7.80 -9.73 11.14
CA ARG A 40 7.86 -9.75 9.68
C ARG A 40 7.49 -8.38 9.16
N LEU A 41 8.27 -7.89 8.20
CA LEU A 41 8.10 -6.57 7.62
C LEU A 41 7.59 -6.66 6.19
N GLY A 42 6.44 -6.04 5.92
CA GLY A 42 5.85 -5.89 4.60
C GLY A 42 5.79 -4.43 4.18
N TYR A 43 6.30 -4.09 3.00
CA TYR A 43 6.06 -2.78 2.39
C TYR A 43 4.86 -2.84 1.46
N VAL A 44 3.95 -1.87 1.56
CA VAL A 44 2.69 -1.83 0.81
C VAL A 44 2.59 -0.50 0.08
N SER A 45 3.10 -0.46 -1.15
CA SER A 45 3.35 0.80 -1.87
C SER A 45 2.80 0.77 -3.30
N GLY A 46 2.49 1.96 -3.83
CA GLY A 46 2.23 2.15 -5.26
C GLY A 46 3.49 2.05 -6.12
N ARG A 47 4.69 2.04 -5.51
CA ARG A 47 5.98 1.93 -6.19
C ARG A 47 6.14 0.55 -6.84
N ASP A 48 6.80 0.55 -8.01
CA ASP A 48 7.30 -0.68 -8.63
C ASP A 48 8.51 -1.26 -7.86
N LYS A 49 8.89 -2.49 -8.18
CA LYS A 49 10.03 -3.19 -7.56
C LYS A 49 11.32 -2.34 -7.53
N ARG A 50 11.67 -1.68 -8.64
CA ARG A 50 12.91 -0.90 -8.76
C ARG A 50 12.86 0.33 -7.85
N LEU A 51 11.72 1.01 -7.80
CA LEU A 51 11.50 2.18 -6.95
C LEU A 51 11.46 1.84 -5.46
N VAL A 52 10.98 0.65 -5.08
CA VAL A 52 11.09 0.16 -3.70
C VAL A 52 12.54 -0.15 -3.35
N GLN A 53 13.27 -0.86 -4.22
CA GLN A 53 14.70 -1.14 -4.00
C GLN A 53 15.54 0.13 -3.88
N GLN A 54 15.26 1.14 -4.73
CA GLN A 54 15.88 2.45 -4.62
C GLN A 54 15.56 3.10 -3.27
N ALA A 55 14.30 3.09 -2.84
CA ALA A 55 13.90 3.67 -1.56
C ALA A 55 14.58 2.99 -0.36
N ILE A 56 14.74 1.66 -0.40
CA ILE A 56 15.48 0.91 0.63
C ILE A 56 16.90 1.44 0.76
N SER A 57 17.60 1.59 -0.36
CA SER A 57 18.97 2.12 -0.36
C SER A 57 19.06 3.59 0.02
N GLU A 58 18.15 4.42 -0.50
CA GLU A 58 18.19 5.88 -0.35
C GLU A 58 17.86 6.32 1.08
N TYR A 59 16.86 5.69 1.69
CA TYR A 59 16.37 6.03 3.03
C TYR A 59 16.89 5.11 4.14
N ASN A 60 17.84 4.21 3.81
CA ASN A 60 18.39 3.22 4.74
C ASN A 60 17.28 2.44 5.47
N LEU A 61 16.29 1.98 4.70
CA LEU A 61 15.20 1.16 5.22
C LEU A 61 15.71 -0.27 5.48
N PRO A 62 15.22 -0.96 6.52
CA PRO A 62 15.52 -2.37 6.70
C PRO A 62 15.04 -3.20 5.51
N GLN A 63 15.67 -4.35 5.26
CA GLN A 63 15.14 -5.26 4.25
C GLN A 63 13.79 -5.83 4.71
N PRO A 64 12.72 -5.72 3.89
CA PRO A 64 11.44 -6.33 4.23
C PRO A 64 11.45 -7.83 3.90
N ASP A 65 10.55 -8.58 4.52
CA ASP A 65 10.22 -9.97 4.15
C ASP A 65 9.29 -10.00 2.93
N PHE A 66 8.43 -8.98 2.80
CA PHE A 66 7.40 -8.89 1.77
C PHE A 66 7.31 -7.50 1.14
N VAL A 67 6.96 -7.43 -0.14
CA VAL A 67 6.59 -6.17 -0.79
C VAL A 67 5.34 -6.36 -1.63
N ILE A 68 4.28 -5.66 -1.25
CA ILE A 68 3.11 -5.43 -2.08
C ILE A 68 3.37 -4.14 -2.87
N GLY A 69 3.59 -4.28 -4.17
CA GLY A 69 3.93 -3.19 -5.08
C GLY A 69 2.81 -2.87 -6.06
N ASP A 70 3.06 -1.89 -6.91
CA ASP A 70 2.21 -1.60 -8.08
C ASP A 70 0.71 -1.48 -7.73
N VAL A 71 0.41 -0.80 -6.61
CA VAL A 71 -0.96 -0.56 -6.11
C VAL A 71 -1.70 -1.86 -5.75
N GLY A 72 -0.98 -2.89 -5.32
CA GLY A 72 -1.55 -4.17 -4.92
C GLY A 72 -1.54 -5.23 -6.03
N THR A 73 -1.07 -4.91 -7.23
CA THR A 73 -1.03 -5.89 -8.35
C THR A 73 0.17 -6.83 -8.29
N THR A 74 1.19 -6.51 -7.49
CA THR A 74 2.36 -7.39 -7.29
C THR A 74 2.58 -7.69 -5.82
N LEU A 75 2.98 -8.92 -5.52
CA LEU A 75 3.44 -9.35 -4.20
C LEU A 75 4.78 -10.05 -4.37
N TYR A 76 5.80 -9.60 -3.66
CA TYR A 76 7.12 -10.19 -3.64
C TYR A 76 7.42 -10.78 -2.27
N ARG A 77 8.02 -11.96 -2.27
CA ARG A 77 8.61 -12.62 -1.11
C ARG A 77 10.12 -12.49 -1.20
N ILE A 78 10.74 -12.01 -0.14
CA ILE A 78 12.18 -11.72 -0.13
C ILE A 78 12.90 -12.74 0.73
N ARG A 79 13.81 -13.50 0.13
CA ARG A 79 14.64 -14.50 0.82
C ARG A 79 16.09 -14.29 0.43
N SER A 80 16.96 -14.02 1.41
CA SER A 80 18.39 -13.80 1.15
C SER A 80 18.67 -12.74 0.06
N ASN A 81 17.91 -11.63 0.08
CA ASN A 81 17.90 -10.55 -0.92
C ASN A 81 17.42 -10.95 -2.34
N ASP A 82 16.91 -12.17 -2.53
CA ASP A 82 16.22 -12.56 -3.76
C ASP A 82 14.74 -12.21 -3.67
N TRP A 83 14.23 -11.50 -4.68
CA TRP A 83 12.86 -10.99 -4.74
C TRP A 83 12.04 -11.88 -5.67
N GLN A 84 11.25 -12.76 -5.08
CA GLN A 84 10.46 -13.75 -5.79
C GLN A 84 9.01 -13.26 -5.89
N VAL A 85 8.48 -13.16 -7.10
CA VAL A 85 7.07 -12.85 -7.29
C VAL A 85 6.21 -13.98 -6.74
N ASP A 86 5.15 -13.64 -6.02
CA ASP A 86 4.16 -14.59 -5.53
C ASP A 86 3.20 -14.94 -6.67
N SER A 87 3.39 -16.14 -7.24
CA SER A 87 2.56 -16.65 -8.32
C SER A 87 1.12 -16.92 -7.90
N ASP A 88 0.90 -17.23 -6.62
CA ASP A 88 -0.43 -17.53 -6.11
C ASP A 88 -1.25 -16.25 -6.00
N TRP A 89 -0.62 -15.14 -5.62
CA TRP A 89 -1.24 -13.81 -5.69
C TRP A 89 -1.57 -13.40 -7.13
N GLN A 90 -0.63 -13.60 -8.07
CA GLN A 90 -0.88 -13.34 -9.49
C GLN A 90 -2.07 -14.16 -10.02
N HIS A 91 -2.13 -15.45 -9.66
CA HIS A 91 -3.25 -16.31 -10.04
C HIS A 91 -4.56 -15.90 -9.36
N HIS A 92 -4.51 -15.44 -8.10
CA HIS A 92 -5.67 -14.99 -7.36
C HIS A 92 -6.34 -13.80 -8.06
N ILE A 93 -5.59 -12.72 -8.29
CA ILE A 93 -6.12 -11.51 -8.92
C ILE A 93 -6.44 -11.71 -10.40
N GLY A 94 -5.70 -12.58 -11.09
CA GLY A 94 -5.91 -12.85 -12.51
C GLY A 94 -7.26 -13.48 -12.84
N LYS A 95 -7.95 -14.09 -11.86
CA LYS A 95 -9.32 -14.60 -12.03
C LYS A 95 -10.31 -13.50 -12.42
N ASP A 96 -10.08 -12.28 -11.95
CA ASP A 96 -10.95 -11.16 -12.24
C ASP A 96 -10.92 -10.74 -13.71
N TRP A 97 -9.82 -11.02 -14.40
CA TRP A 97 -9.69 -10.77 -15.85
C TRP A 97 -10.20 -11.93 -16.69
N ASN A 98 -10.76 -12.99 -16.08
CA ASN A 98 -11.40 -14.10 -16.77
C ASN A 98 -10.51 -14.76 -17.84
N GLY A 99 -9.20 -14.86 -17.56
CA GLY A 99 -8.21 -15.45 -18.47
C GLY A 99 -7.70 -14.51 -19.57
N LEU A 100 -8.20 -13.28 -19.64
CA LEU A 100 -7.67 -12.25 -20.55
C LEU A 100 -6.34 -11.69 -20.03
N THR A 101 -5.44 -11.39 -20.96
CA THR A 101 -4.17 -10.74 -20.71
C THR A 101 -4.33 -9.21 -20.78
N ARG A 102 -3.31 -8.49 -20.30
CA ARG A 102 -3.25 -7.02 -20.44
C ARG A 102 -3.46 -6.56 -21.88
N ASP A 103 -2.90 -7.29 -22.84
CA ASP A 103 -2.97 -6.92 -24.25
C ASP A 103 -4.38 -7.20 -24.82
N ASP A 104 -5.06 -8.25 -24.36
CA ASP A 104 -6.47 -8.50 -24.69
C ASP A 104 -7.37 -7.38 -24.11
N ILE A 105 -7.12 -6.95 -22.86
CA ILE A 105 -7.83 -5.82 -22.26
C ILE A 105 -7.58 -4.54 -23.08
N ALA A 106 -6.35 -4.27 -23.50
CA ALA A 106 -6.04 -3.12 -24.34
C ALA A 106 -6.77 -3.17 -25.70
N GLU A 107 -6.92 -4.36 -26.29
CA GLU A 107 -7.67 -4.56 -27.54
C GLU A 107 -9.18 -4.28 -27.36
N LEU A 108 -9.77 -4.70 -26.24
CA LEU A 108 -11.18 -4.37 -25.91
C LEU A 108 -11.43 -2.84 -25.84
N LEU A 109 -10.40 -2.07 -25.51
CA LEU A 109 -10.48 -0.63 -25.31
C LEU A 109 -9.98 0.20 -26.51
N ILE A 110 -9.65 -0.46 -27.64
CA ILE A 110 -8.98 0.19 -28.78
C ILE A 110 -9.73 1.41 -29.32
N ASP A 111 -11.06 1.36 -29.34
CA ASP A 111 -11.90 2.47 -29.80
C ASP A 111 -11.76 3.71 -28.89
N HIS A 112 -11.60 3.53 -27.58
CA HIS A 112 -11.32 4.60 -26.62
C HIS A 112 -9.85 5.03 -26.63
N SER A 113 -8.91 4.08 -26.77
CA SER A 113 -7.48 4.38 -26.90
C SER A 113 -7.13 5.16 -28.16
N SER A 114 -8.02 5.20 -29.15
CA SER A 114 -7.83 6.03 -30.36
C SER A 114 -8.28 7.49 -30.19
N ARG A 115 -8.96 7.85 -29.09
CA ARG A 115 -9.61 9.16 -28.91
C ARG A 115 -9.30 9.86 -27.59
N GLU A 116 -9.19 9.12 -26.48
CA GLU A 116 -9.18 9.70 -25.13
C GLU A 116 -8.12 9.08 -24.20
N LEU A 117 -7.51 7.94 -24.57
CA LEU A 117 -6.50 7.24 -23.77
C LEU A 117 -5.19 7.05 -24.54
N TRP A 118 -4.05 7.36 -23.94
CA TRP A 118 -2.72 7.11 -24.52
C TRP A 118 -1.92 6.17 -23.62
N LEU A 119 -1.35 5.10 -24.16
CA LEU A 119 -0.61 4.14 -23.31
C LEU A 119 0.54 4.83 -22.57
N GLN A 120 0.65 4.54 -21.26
CA GLN A 120 1.83 4.92 -20.50
C GLN A 120 3.04 4.04 -20.89
N PRO A 121 4.27 4.50 -20.63
CA PRO A 121 5.50 3.76 -20.97
C PRO A 121 5.52 2.32 -20.40
N PRO A 122 6.29 1.40 -21.01
CA PRO A 122 6.35 0.00 -20.59
C PRO A 122 6.66 -0.21 -19.10
N GLU A 123 7.41 0.70 -18.48
CA GLU A 123 7.78 0.65 -17.07
C GLU A 123 6.60 0.89 -16.11
N LYS A 124 5.48 1.41 -16.62
CA LYS A 124 4.23 1.61 -15.87
C LYS A 124 3.25 0.45 -16.02
N GLN A 125 3.55 -0.49 -16.92
CA GLN A 125 2.72 -1.65 -17.21
C GLN A 125 3.23 -2.87 -16.43
N ASN A 126 2.33 -3.78 -16.04
CA ASN A 126 2.71 -5.11 -15.59
C ASN A 126 1.69 -6.17 -16.05
N THR A 127 1.82 -7.42 -15.60
CA THR A 127 0.93 -8.53 -16.00
C THR A 127 -0.55 -8.22 -15.76
N TYR A 128 -0.87 -7.58 -14.64
CA TYR A 128 -2.24 -7.25 -14.20
C TYR A 128 -2.41 -5.75 -13.93
N LYS A 129 -1.74 -4.92 -14.73
CA LYS A 129 -1.83 -3.47 -14.69
C LYS A 129 -1.72 -2.92 -16.10
N LEU A 130 -2.78 -2.25 -16.52
CA LEU A 130 -2.84 -1.52 -17.78
C LEU A 130 -3.03 -0.02 -17.51
N SER A 131 -2.03 0.77 -17.83
CA SER A 131 -1.98 2.20 -17.50
C SER A 131 -2.04 3.08 -18.73
N TYR A 132 -2.90 4.09 -18.69
CA TYR A 132 -3.08 5.10 -19.72
C TYR A 132 -2.89 6.52 -19.16
N PHE A 133 -2.46 7.44 -20.00
CA PHE A 133 -2.68 8.87 -19.85
C PHE A 133 -4.06 9.24 -20.39
N THR A 134 -4.65 10.30 -19.83
CA THR A 134 -5.87 10.94 -20.32
C THR A 134 -5.68 12.46 -20.34
N GLU A 135 -6.62 13.19 -20.96
CA GLU A 135 -6.70 14.63 -20.78
C GLU A 135 -6.91 14.95 -19.28
N PRO A 136 -6.30 16.02 -18.75
CA PRO A 136 -6.37 16.35 -17.32
C PRO A 136 -7.77 16.78 -16.86
N ASP A 137 -8.58 17.30 -17.78
CA ASP A 137 -9.92 17.84 -17.52
C ASP A 137 -11.04 16.93 -18.06
N ILE A 138 -10.71 15.67 -18.38
CA ILE A 138 -11.69 14.67 -18.82
C ILE A 138 -12.75 14.44 -17.74
N ASP A 139 -13.98 14.13 -18.16
CA ASP A 139 -15.00 13.60 -17.24
C ASP A 139 -14.61 12.18 -16.82
N SER A 140 -13.75 12.08 -15.80
CA SER A 140 -13.19 10.82 -15.33
C SER A 140 -14.26 9.85 -14.82
N LYS A 141 -15.37 10.38 -14.29
CA LYS A 141 -16.49 9.56 -13.84
C LYS A 141 -17.19 8.90 -15.04
N LYS A 142 -17.53 9.70 -16.05
CA LYS A 142 -18.14 9.15 -17.27
C LYS A 142 -17.20 8.16 -17.97
N LEU A 143 -15.91 8.51 -18.11
CA LEU A 143 -14.91 7.64 -18.70
C LEU A 143 -14.84 6.29 -17.97
N THR A 144 -14.75 6.30 -16.64
CA THR A 144 -14.66 5.07 -15.86
C THR A 144 -15.95 4.25 -15.95
N GLU A 145 -17.13 4.86 -15.97
CA GLU A 145 -18.42 4.19 -16.20
C GLU A 145 -18.49 3.51 -17.59
N ASP A 146 -18.06 4.21 -18.65
CA ASP A 146 -18.04 3.68 -20.02
C ASP A 146 -17.08 2.49 -20.14
N LEU A 147 -15.85 2.63 -19.63
CA LEU A 147 -14.86 1.55 -19.62
C LEU A 147 -15.32 0.35 -18.79
N HIS A 148 -15.92 0.59 -17.62
CA HIS A 148 -16.45 -0.48 -16.79
C HIS A 148 -17.54 -1.28 -17.51
N THR A 149 -18.41 -0.60 -18.27
CA THR A 149 -19.45 -1.25 -19.08
C THR A 149 -18.85 -2.19 -20.13
N ILE A 150 -17.78 -1.77 -20.81
CA ILE A 150 -17.07 -2.59 -21.81
C ILE A 150 -16.42 -3.82 -21.15
N LEU A 151 -15.72 -3.62 -20.04
CA LEU A 151 -15.04 -4.69 -19.32
C LEU A 151 -16.04 -5.71 -18.76
N GLN A 152 -17.14 -5.25 -18.15
CA GLN A 152 -18.21 -6.12 -17.65
C GLN A 152 -18.88 -6.92 -18.76
N ALA A 153 -19.11 -6.34 -19.95
CA ALA A 153 -19.67 -7.06 -21.09
C ALA A 153 -18.78 -8.24 -21.54
N ASN A 154 -17.49 -8.20 -21.21
CA ASN A 154 -16.52 -9.26 -21.47
C ASN A 154 -16.20 -10.11 -20.22
N SER A 155 -17.03 -10.01 -19.17
CA SER A 155 -16.86 -10.71 -17.89
C SER A 155 -15.54 -10.38 -17.17
N VAL A 156 -14.99 -9.20 -17.41
CA VAL A 156 -13.82 -8.68 -16.71
C VAL A 156 -14.28 -7.85 -15.51
N SER A 157 -13.87 -8.27 -14.31
CA SER A 157 -14.01 -7.48 -13.09
C SER A 157 -12.76 -6.62 -12.93
N ALA A 158 -12.92 -5.31 -13.02
CA ALA A 158 -11.80 -4.38 -12.93
C ALA A 158 -12.03 -3.27 -11.91
N ASN A 159 -10.94 -2.89 -11.26
CA ASN A 159 -10.83 -1.65 -10.51
C ASN A 159 -10.18 -0.59 -11.41
N LEU A 160 -10.87 0.52 -11.62
CA LEU A 160 -10.42 1.63 -12.46
C LEU A 160 -10.03 2.80 -11.55
N ILE A 161 -8.74 3.14 -11.51
CA ILE A 161 -8.23 4.21 -10.67
C ILE A 161 -7.82 5.36 -11.58
N TRP A 162 -8.53 6.48 -11.48
CA TRP A 162 -8.15 7.72 -12.16
C TRP A 162 -7.59 8.72 -11.16
N SER A 163 -6.50 9.39 -11.53
CA SER A 163 -5.90 10.47 -10.75
C SER A 163 -5.34 11.55 -11.67
N ARG A 164 -5.07 12.74 -11.12
CA ARG A 164 -4.47 13.86 -11.85
C ARG A 164 -2.99 13.95 -11.48
N ASP A 165 -2.12 14.00 -12.48
CA ASP A 165 -0.73 14.38 -12.31
C ASP A 165 -0.61 15.91 -12.50
N GLU A 166 -0.40 16.63 -11.40
CA GLU A 166 -0.28 18.09 -11.45
C GLU A 166 1.04 18.56 -12.08
N ALA A 167 2.10 17.75 -12.00
CA ALA A 167 3.42 18.14 -12.52
C ALA A 167 3.45 18.06 -14.04
N GLU A 168 2.92 16.97 -14.59
CA GLU A 168 2.83 16.73 -16.04
C GLU A 168 1.54 17.27 -16.66
N ASN A 169 0.63 17.80 -15.83
CA ASN A 169 -0.69 18.32 -16.20
C ASN A 169 -1.47 17.35 -17.10
N CYS A 170 -1.56 16.09 -16.67
CA CYS A 170 -2.28 15.03 -17.37
C CYS A 170 -3.14 14.20 -16.39
N GLY A 171 -4.06 13.40 -16.94
CA GLY A 171 -4.74 12.38 -16.17
C GLY A 171 -4.00 11.04 -16.27
N LEU A 172 -4.04 10.26 -15.19
CA LEU A 172 -3.49 8.92 -15.10
C LEU A 172 -4.63 7.94 -14.81
N LEU A 173 -4.79 6.93 -15.66
CA LEU A 173 -5.77 5.87 -15.50
C LEU A 173 -5.05 4.53 -15.35
N ASP A 174 -5.30 3.83 -14.25
CA ASP A 174 -4.86 2.45 -14.03
C ASP A 174 -6.08 1.51 -14.08
N ILE A 175 -5.97 0.46 -14.90
CA ILE A 175 -6.94 -0.64 -15.01
C ILE A 175 -6.32 -1.87 -14.38
N LEU A 176 -6.91 -2.30 -13.26
CA LEU A 176 -6.41 -3.39 -12.42
C LEU A 176 -7.50 -4.45 -12.24
N PRO A 177 -7.17 -5.70 -11.87
CA PRO A 177 -8.14 -6.63 -11.30
C PRO A 177 -8.92 -6.01 -10.15
N ALA A 178 -10.21 -6.34 -10.01
CA ALA A 178 -11.06 -5.80 -8.94
C ALA A 178 -10.50 -6.11 -7.53
N SER A 179 -9.91 -7.28 -7.35
CA SER A 179 -9.26 -7.75 -6.12
C SER A 179 -7.87 -7.16 -5.88
N ALA A 180 -7.25 -6.51 -6.88
CA ALA A 180 -5.92 -5.92 -6.74
C ALA A 180 -6.00 -4.56 -6.03
N ASN A 181 -5.96 -4.59 -4.70
CA ASN A 181 -5.82 -3.42 -3.83
C ASN A 181 -4.93 -3.75 -2.62
N LYS A 182 -4.56 -2.72 -1.84
CA LYS A 182 -3.67 -2.88 -0.67
C LYS A 182 -4.26 -3.83 0.37
N LEU A 183 -5.52 -3.63 0.75
CA LEU A 183 -6.17 -4.40 1.79
C LEU A 183 -6.27 -5.90 1.45
N GLU A 184 -6.73 -6.24 0.25
CA GLU A 184 -6.89 -7.63 -0.16
C GLU A 184 -5.53 -8.33 -0.34
N ALA A 185 -4.51 -7.62 -0.84
CA ALA A 185 -3.14 -8.15 -0.89
C ALA A 185 -2.58 -8.43 0.52
N ILE A 186 -2.86 -7.56 1.50
CA ILE A 186 -2.49 -7.78 2.91
C ILE A 186 -3.22 -9.00 3.45
N ARG A 187 -4.54 -9.12 3.25
CA ARG A 187 -5.32 -10.28 3.73
C ARG A 187 -4.87 -11.59 3.11
N PHE A 188 -4.59 -11.59 1.81
CA PHE A 188 -4.01 -12.73 1.11
C PHE A 188 -2.67 -13.13 1.73
N LEU A 189 -1.78 -12.17 2.00
CA LEU A 189 -0.51 -12.43 2.65
C LEU A 189 -0.67 -13.02 4.06
N ILE A 190 -1.57 -12.46 4.88
CA ILE A 190 -1.88 -12.95 6.23
C ILE A 190 -2.32 -14.42 6.18
N GLU A 191 -3.24 -14.76 5.27
CA GLU A 191 -3.75 -16.13 5.10
C GLU A 191 -2.64 -17.09 4.66
N GLN A 192 -1.82 -16.70 3.69
CA GLN A 192 -0.71 -17.53 3.19
C GLN A 192 0.37 -17.76 4.24
N GLU A 193 0.67 -16.77 5.08
CA GLU A 193 1.65 -16.89 6.15
C GLU A 193 1.11 -17.60 7.40
N GLY A 194 -0.21 -17.82 7.48
CA GLY A 194 -0.85 -18.37 8.68
C GLY A 194 -0.66 -17.47 9.91
N ILE A 195 -0.57 -16.16 9.70
CA ILE A 195 -0.46 -15.17 10.77
C ILE A 195 -1.87 -14.77 11.19
N GLU A 196 -2.12 -14.59 12.48
CA GLU A 196 -3.43 -14.10 12.91
C GLU A 196 -3.62 -12.64 12.52
N GLU A 197 -4.84 -12.27 12.12
CA GLU A 197 -5.20 -10.86 11.86
C GLU A 197 -4.96 -9.98 13.11
N SER A 198 -5.14 -10.55 14.30
CA SER A 198 -4.87 -9.92 15.61
C SER A 198 -3.38 -9.59 15.83
N ARG A 199 -2.49 -10.22 15.06
CA ARG A 199 -1.03 -10.07 15.07
C ARG A 199 -0.52 -9.34 13.84
N THR A 200 -1.41 -8.73 13.07
CA THR A 200 -1.06 -7.94 11.89
C THR A 200 -1.50 -6.50 12.09
N VAL A 201 -0.58 -5.58 11.80
CA VAL A 201 -0.86 -4.15 11.83
C VAL A 201 -0.50 -3.52 10.50
N PHE A 202 -1.36 -2.62 10.02
CA PHE A 202 -1.10 -1.78 8.86
C PHE A 202 -0.72 -0.36 9.29
N ALA A 203 0.23 0.29 8.61
CA ALA A 203 0.58 1.69 8.83
C ALA A 203 0.47 2.50 7.53
N GLY A 204 -0.14 3.68 7.60
CA GLY A 204 -0.33 4.58 6.46
C GLY A 204 -0.45 6.05 6.86
N ASP A 205 -0.59 6.94 5.87
CA ASP A 205 -0.71 8.39 6.08
C ASP A 205 -1.80 9.07 5.25
N SER A 206 -2.25 8.45 4.15
CA SER A 206 -2.98 9.17 3.11
C SER A 206 -4.32 8.54 2.70
N GLY A 207 -5.04 9.20 1.78
CA GLY A 207 -6.33 8.73 1.28
C GLY A 207 -6.27 7.37 0.58
N ASN A 208 -5.14 7.02 -0.04
CA ASN A 208 -4.94 5.71 -0.69
C ASN A 208 -4.79 4.54 0.30
N ASP A 209 -4.71 4.84 1.59
CA ASP A 209 -4.59 3.88 2.69
C ASP A 209 -5.92 3.71 3.44
N LEU A 210 -6.94 4.51 3.12
CA LEU A 210 -8.20 4.53 3.88
C LEU A 210 -8.92 3.18 3.87
N ASP A 211 -8.81 2.42 2.79
CA ASP A 211 -9.35 1.06 2.70
C ASP A 211 -8.77 0.17 3.80
N ALA A 212 -7.44 0.14 3.94
CA ALA A 212 -6.74 -0.63 4.96
C ALA A 212 -6.94 -0.05 6.36
N LEU A 213 -6.83 1.27 6.53
CA LEU A 213 -6.99 1.98 7.81
C LEU A 213 -8.39 1.81 8.42
N THR A 214 -9.42 1.54 7.60
CA THR A 214 -10.81 1.43 8.04
C THR A 214 -11.38 0.02 7.94
N SER A 215 -10.55 -0.97 7.58
CA SER A 215 -10.93 -2.34 7.27
C SER A 215 -11.30 -3.22 8.48
N GLY A 216 -10.92 -2.81 9.68
CA GLY A 216 -10.97 -3.63 10.91
C GLY A 216 -9.63 -4.25 11.31
N LEU A 217 -8.63 -4.23 10.41
CA LEU A 217 -7.23 -4.50 10.79
C LEU A 217 -6.78 -3.54 11.88
N GLN A 218 -5.83 -3.98 12.72
CA GLN A 218 -5.09 -3.02 13.53
C GLN A 218 -4.36 -2.07 12.58
N ALA A 219 -4.48 -0.77 12.84
CA ALA A 219 -4.05 0.26 11.92
C ALA A 219 -3.35 1.39 12.67
N ILE A 220 -2.32 1.95 12.06
CA ILE A 220 -1.55 3.08 12.57
C ILE A 220 -1.66 4.21 11.56
N LEU A 221 -2.18 5.36 12.00
CA LEU A 221 -2.11 6.59 11.23
C LEU A 221 -0.98 7.46 11.80
N VAL A 222 0.08 7.66 11.01
CA VAL A 222 1.24 8.46 11.42
C VAL A 222 0.83 9.92 11.65
N LYS A 223 1.57 10.63 12.51
CA LYS A 223 1.16 11.97 12.97
C LYS A 223 1.16 13.01 11.83
N ASN A 224 2.04 12.84 10.85
CA ASN A 224 2.11 13.72 9.67
C ASN A 224 1.01 13.47 8.63
N ALA A 225 0.10 12.51 8.86
CA ALA A 225 -1.09 12.33 8.04
C ALA A 225 -1.94 13.59 8.03
N ALA A 226 -2.56 13.88 6.88
CA ALA A 226 -3.42 15.04 6.74
C ALA A 226 -4.68 14.94 7.62
N ASP A 227 -5.17 16.08 8.12
CA ASP A 227 -6.28 16.11 9.07
C ASP A 227 -7.60 15.59 8.47
N ASP A 228 -7.80 15.74 7.17
CA ASP A 228 -8.95 15.21 6.46
C ASP A 228 -8.92 13.67 6.41
N VAL A 229 -7.77 13.05 6.16
CA VAL A 229 -7.58 11.59 6.23
C VAL A 229 -7.87 11.08 7.64
N ARG A 230 -7.32 11.76 8.67
CA ARG A 230 -7.59 11.43 10.07
C ARG A 230 -9.07 11.46 10.41
N ARG A 231 -9.78 12.53 10.02
CA ARG A 231 -11.23 12.66 10.25
C ARG A 231 -12.01 11.57 9.51
N GLN A 232 -11.65 11.29 8.26
CA GLN A 232 -12.31 10.25 7.47
C GLN A 232 -12.14 8.86 8.10
N ALA A 233 -10.91 8.50 8.50
CA ALA A 233 -10.62 7.21 9.12
C ALA A 233 -11.40 7.02 10.43
N VAL A 234 -11.35 8.02 11.32
CA VAL A 234 -12.09 7.98 12.60
C VAL A 234 -13.60 7.87 12.36
N ALA A 235 -14.16 8.72 11.51
CA ALA A 235 -15.61 8.71 11.23
C ALA A 235 -16.07 7.37 10.62
N ALA A 236 -15.25 6.75 9.76
CA ALA A 236 -15.55 5.44 9.19
C ALA A 236 -15.57 4.34 10.28
N LEU A 237 -14.57 4.32 11.16
CA LEU A 237 -14.47 3.33 12.23
C LEU A 237 -15.49 3.54 13.35
N GLU A 238 -15.88 4.79 13.65
CA GLU A 238 -16.96 5.10 14.59
C GLU A 238 -18.29 4.50 14.13
N ARG A 239 -18.63 4.62 12.84
CA ARG A 239 -19.83 4.01 12.27
C ARG A 239 -19.88 2.49 12.46
N ASN A 240 -18.71 1.84 12.44
CA ASN A 240 -18.57 0.40 12.57
C ASN A 240 -18.22 -0.07 14.00
N LYS A 241 -18.08 0.86 14.97
CA LYS A 241 -17.65 0.59 16.35
C LYS A 241 -16.28 -0.12 16.44
N MET A 242 -15.33 0.30 15.62
CA MET A 242 -13.99 -0.29 15.49
C MET A 242 -12.87 0.72 15.77
N VAL A 243 -13.15 1.79 16.52
CA VAL A 243 -12.16 2.87 16.77
C VAL A 243 -10.93 2.36 17.52
N ASP A 244 -11.08 1.31 18.34
CA ASP A 244 -9.99 0.63 19.04
C ASP A 244 -8.99 -0.06 18.10
N ARG A 245 -9.34 -0.24 16.83
CA ARG A 245 -8.44 -0.77 15.80
C ARG A 245 -7.50 0.27 15.22
N LEU A 246 -7.73 1.56 15.45
CA LEU A 246 -6.90 2.62 14.90
C LEU A 246 -6.11 3.33 16.00
N TYR A 247 -4.79 3.28 15.87
CA TYR A 247 -3.89 4.09 16.65
C TYR A 247 -3.51 5.37 15.90
N LEU A 248 -3.73 6.52 16.54
CA LEU A 248 -3.32 7.82 16.04
C LEU A 248 -2.00 8.21 16.72
N ALA A 249 -0.90 8.26 15.96
CA ALA A 249 0.40 8.62 16.52
C ALA A 249 0.43 10.06 17.06
N ARG A 250 1.01 10.24 18.24
CA ARG A 250 1.04 11.49 19.02
C ARG A 250 2.46 12.01 19.20
N GLY A 251 3.46 11.14 19.19
CA GLY A 251 4.86 11.48 19.44
C GLY A 251 5.20 11.57 20.91
N ASP A 252 4.74 10.60 21.71
CA ASP A 252 4.99 10.52 23.15
C ASP A 252 5.80 9.27 23.57
N LEU A 253 6.32 8.51 22.60
CA LEU A 253 7.13 7.31 22.84
C LEU A 253 8.61 7.55 22.54
N LEU A 254 9.51 7.16 23.46
CA LEU A 254 10.98 7.17 23.26
C LEU A 254 11.56 8.51 22.74
N SER A 255 10.96 9.64 23.13
CA SER A 255 11.30 10.98 22.60
C SER A 255 11.15 11.13 21.08
N LEU A 256 10.35 10.27 20.45
CA LEU A 256 10.01 10.31 19.03
C LEU A 256 8.83 11.25 18.79
N ASN A 257 8.78 11.88 17.62
CA ASN A 257 7.83 12.96 17.34
C ASN A 257 6.48 12.49 16.75
N GLY A 258 6.33 11.19 16.50
CA GLY A 258 5.14 10.55 15.92
C GLY A 258 5.02 10.63 14.40
N ASN A 259 5.94 11.32 13.71
CA ASN A 259 5.95 11.43 12.25
C ASN A 259 6.72 10.28 11.60
N TYR A 260 6.24 9.84 10.45
CA TYR A 260 6.85 8.80 9.63
C TYR A 260 7.14 7.53 10.45
N SER A 261 8.36 6.98 10.37
CA SER A 261 8.75 5.78 11.11
C SER A 261 8.59 5.94 12.63
N SER A 262 8.62 7.16 13.17
CA SER A 262 8.32 7.41 14.57
C SER A 262 6.92 6.99 14.95
N GLY A 263 5.93 7.35 14.11
CA GLY A 263 4.53 7.00 14.34
C GLY A 263 4.27 5.51 14.16
N VAL A 264 4.97 4.88 13.20
CA VAL A 264 4.93 3.42 13.00
C VAL A 264 5.45 2.69 14.24
N ILE A 265 6.61 3.08 14.77
CA ILE A 265 7.19 2.49 15.99
C ILE A 265 6.25 2.67 17.19
N GLU A 266 5.69 3.88 17.33
CA GLU A 266 4.75 4.23 18.40
C GLU A 266 3.49 3.35 18.38
N GLY A 267 2.85 3.24 17.22
CA GLY A 267 1.65 2.42 17.07
C GLY A 267 1.93 0.93 17.18
N LEU A 268 3.09 0.46 16.70
CA LEU A 268 3.46 -0.95 16.84
C LEU A 268 3.67 -1.33 18.31
N ALA A 269 4.33 -0.46 19.09
CA ALA A 269 4.49 -0.64 20.53
C ALA A 269 3.16 -0.55 21.30
N HIS A 270 2.19 0.22 20.80
CA HIS A 270 0.85 0.28 21.38
C HIS A 270 0.11 -1.07 21.25
N PHE A 271 0.09 -1.67 20.05
CA PHE A 271 -0.59 -2.94 19.82
C PHE A 271 0.19 -4.15 20.35
N PHE A 272 1.52 -4.09 20.36
CA PHE A 272 2.40 -5.17 20.80
C PHE A 272 3.43 -4.68 21.82
N PRO A 273 3.08 -4.65 23.13
CA PRO A 273 3.98 -4.16 24.17
C PRO A 273 5.33 -4.88 24.26
N GLU A 274 5.43 -6.13 23.77
CA GLU A 274 6.71 -6.83 23.66
C GLU A 274 7.74 -6.14 22.75
N ILE A 275 7.27 -5.30 21.81
CA ILE A 275 8.14 -4.50 20.94
C ILE A 275 8.82 -3.38 21.73
N LEU A 276 8.11 -2.72 22.65
CA LEU A 276 8.71 -1.69 23.48
C LEU A 276 9.83 -2.26 24.35
N ALA A 277 9.58 -3.43 24.98
CA ALA A 277 10.58 -4.12 25.77
C ALA A 277 11.84 -4.47 24.95
N TRP A 278 11.68 -4.88 23.68
CA TRP A 278 12.79 -5.11 22.76
C TRP A 278 13.60 -3.84 22.47
N LEU A 279 12.93 -2.71 22.24
CA LEU A 279 13.56 -1.43 21.94
C LEU A 279 14.27 -0.79 23.14
N GLU A 280 13.84 -1.09 24.37
CA GLU A 280 14.49 -0.59 25.59
C GLU A 280 15.71 -1.43 26.03
N GLN A 281 15.74 -2.75 25.77
CA GLN A 281 16.75 -3.67 26.33
C GLN A 281 18.15 -3.64 25.67
N SER A 282 18.28 -3.06 24.49
CA SER A 282 19.55 -2.97 23.74
C SER A 282 20.03 -1.51 23.56
N GLY A 283 19.63 -0.63 24.48
CA GLY A 283 20.13 0.75 24.63
C GLY A 283 21.21 0.88 25.68
#